data_AF-A0A5R9ELH6-F1
#
_entry.id   AF-A0A5R9ELH6-F1
#
_cell.length_a   1.000
_cell.length_b   1.000
_cell.length_c   1.000
_cell.angle_alpha   90.00
_cell.angle_beta   90.00
_cell.angle_gamma   90.00
#
_symmetry.space_group_name_H-M   'P 1'
#
loop_
_entity.id
_entity.type
_entity.pdbx_description
1 polymer ?
#
loop_
_entity_poly.entity_id
_entity_poly.type
_entity_poly.pdbx_seq_one_letter_code
_entity_poly.pdbx_strand_id
1 'polypeptide(L)'
;MAEGAARPGPERRPQPGEIWWADVPFEDGPGSKDRPCLVLAVHGGAARVAKITSRYHDERPGVIPLPPGTVGDTHGRPSFLETDELREVRVRDFRRRVGVVDPLLWDQLRHL
;
A
#
# COMPACT_ATOMS: atom_id res chain seq x y z
N MET A 1 8.22 27.41 -1.80
CA MET A 1 6.80 27.05 -2.02
C MET A 1 6.74 26.31 -3.36
N ALA A 2 6.85 24.98 -3.36
CA ALA A 2 6.74 24.21 -4.59
C ALA A 2 5.28 23.79 -4.75
N GLU A 3 4.63 24.37 -5.75
CA GLU A 3 3.27 24.07 -6.17
C GLU A 3 3.25 22.64 -6.72
N GLY A 4 2.81 21.69 -5.90
CA GLY A 4 2.63 20.31 -6.33
C GLY A 4 1.46 20.26 -7.28
N ALA A 5 1.73 20.14 -8.58
CA ALA A 5 0.72 19.92 -9.60
C ALA A 5 -0.26 18.84 -9.11
N ALA A 6 -1.53 19.20 -8.94
CA ALA A 6 -2.56 18.28 -8.50
C ALA A 6 -2.70 17.20 -9.58
N ARG A 7 -2.04 16.05 -9.34
CA ARG A 7 -2.23 14.89 -10.21
C ARG A 7 -3.69 14.45 -10.02
N PRO A 8 -4.43 14.21 -11.12
CA PRO A 8 -5.78 13.68 -11.01
C PRO A 8 -5.71 12.37 -10.23
N GLY A 9 -6.61 12.24 -9.25
CA GLY A 9 -6.75 11.00 -8.48
C GLY A 9 -7.19 9.83 -9.38
N PRO A 10 -7.31 8.62 -8.82
CA PRO A 10 -7.66 7.46 -9.61
C PRO A 10 -9.09 7.57 -10.14
N GLU A 11 -9.34 7.02 -11.33
CA GLU A 11 -10.68 6.98 -11.95
C GLU A 11 -11.71 6.23 -11.08
N ARG A 12 -11.23 5.31 -10.24
CA ARG A 12 -12.01 4.55 -9.29
C ARG A 12 -11.42 4.67 -7.89
N ARG A 13 -12.29 4.85 -6.90
CA ARG A 13 -11.90 4.84 -5.48
C ARG A 13 -11.29 3.49 -5.08
N PRO A 14 -10.16 3.47 -4.33
CA PRO A 14 -9.62 2.24 -3.77
C PRO A 14 -10.63 1.54 -2.86
N GLN A 15 -10.58 0.22 -2.81
CA GLN A 15 -11.42 -0.63 -1.95
C GLN A 15 -10.57 -1.52 -1.03
N PRO A 16 -11.08 -1.90 0.15
CA PRO A 16 -10.43 -2.88 1.02
C PRO A 16 -10.08 -4.18 0.28
N GLY A 17 -8.88 -4.71 0.53
CA GLY A 17 -8.35 -5.90 -0.14
C GLY A 17 -7.63 -5.60 -1.46
N GLU A 18 -7.67 -4.37 -1.96
CA GLU A 18 -6.98 -4.02 -3.19
C GLU A 18 -5.53 -3.58 -2.97
N ILE A 19 -4.68 -3.92 -3.93
CA ILE A 19 -3.29 -3.50 -3.98
C ILE A 19 -3.15 -2.37 -4.98
N TRP A 20 -2.50 -1.29 -4.56
CA TRP A 20 -2.35 -0.07 -5.33
C TRP A 20 -0.94 0.48 -5.23
N TRP A 21 -0.47 1.13 -6.30
CA TRP A 21 0.62 2.10 -6.23
C TRP A 21 0.07 3.45 -5.81
N ALA A 22 0.66 4.04 -4.77
CA ALA A 22 0.26 5.34 -4.22
C ALA A 22 1.46 6.12 -3.68
N ASP A 23 1.27 7.42 -3.49
CA ASP A 23 2.25 8.27 -2.79
C ASP A 23 2.13 8.08 -1.27
N VAL A 24 2.91 7.16 -0.71
CA VAL A 24 2.80 6.75 0.70
C VAL A 24 3.77 7.56 1.57
N PRO A 25 3.31 8.20 2.66
CA PRO A 25 4.17 8.97 3.55
C PRO A 25 5.20 8.10 4.26
N PHE A 26 6.36 8.68 4.60
CA PHE A 26 7.34 8.05 5.48
C PHE A 26 6.85 7.98 6.92
N GLU A 27 7.54 7.18 7.74
CA GLU A 27 7.21 7.06 9.16
C GLU A 27 7.70 8.26 9.98
N ASP A 28 9.02 8.45 10.05
CA ASP A 28 9.63 9.40 10.99
C ASP A 28 10.05 10.72 10.35
N GLY A 29 9.47 11.10 9.22
CA GLY A 29 9.96 12.28 8.53
C GLY A 29 9.09 12.83 7.42
N PRO A 30 9.41 14.07 7.01
CA PRO A 30 8.75 14.70 5.89
C PRO A 30 9.01 13.90 4.60
N GLY A 31 7.96 13.74 3.80
CA GLY A 31 8.05 13.14 2.48
C GLY A 31 7.22 11.88 2.33
N SER A 32 7.23 11.41 1.09
CA SER A 32 6.46 10.27 0.62
C SER A 32 7.23 9.59 -0.50
N LYS A 33 6.82 8.37 -0.84
CA LYS A 33 7.35 7.67 -2.01
C LYS A 33 6.24 6.89 -2.68
N ASP A 34 6.33 6.82 -4.00
CA ASP A 34 5.53 5.92 -4.82
C ASP A 34 5.86 4.47 -4.46
N ARG A 35 4.91 3.79 -3.82
CA ARG A 35 5.08 2.43 -3.30
C ARG A 35 3.80 1.62 -3.49
N PRO A 36 3.92 0.29 -3.65
CA PRO A 36 2.77 -0.58 -3.56
C PRO A 36 2.28 -0.65 -2.10
N CYS A 37 0.97 -0.66 -1.91
CA CYS A 37 0.32 -0.80 -0.61
C CYS A 37 -0.99 -1.58 -0.73
N LEU A 38 -1.35 -2.27 0.34
CA LEU A 38 -2.64 -2.94 0.50
C LEU A 38 -3.62 -1.99 1.20
N VAL A 39 -4.80 -1.83 0.64
CA VAL A 39 -5.89 -1.06 1.23
C VAL A 39 -6.59 -1.91 2.29
N LEU A 40 -6.57 -1.46 3.55
CA LEU A 40 -7.23 -2.14 4.67
C LEU A 40 -8.64 -1.56 4.92
N ALA A 41 -8.76 -0.24 4.91
CA ALA A 41 -10.02 0.46 5.13
C ALA A 41 -10.04 1.77 4.36
N VAL A 42 -11.24 2.28 4.05
CA VAL A 42 -11.42 3.54 3.32
C VAL A 42 -12.50 4.38 3.99
N HIS A 43 -12.14 5.56 4.48
CA HIS A 43 -13.02 6.47 5.23
C HIS A 43 -12.64 7.93 4.99
N GLY A 44 -13.62 8.84 5.01
CA GLY A 44 -13.37 10.29 5.02
C GLY A 44 -12.48 10.83 3.89
N GLY A 45 -12.47 10.18 2.72
CA GLY A 45 -11.60 10.59 1.59
C GLY A 45 -10.14 10.13 1.71
N ALA A 46 -9.80 9.34 2.72
CA ALA A 46 -8.52 8.65 2.88
C ALA A 46 -8.72 7.13 2.95
N ALA A 47 -7.60 6.42 2.89
CA ALA A 47 -7.53 4.99 3.08
C ALA A 47 -6.41 4.66 4.07
N ARG A 48 -6.70 3.75 4.99
CA ARG A 48 -5.69 3.10 5.83
C ARG A 48 -5.07 1.98 5.02
N VAL A 49 -3.74 1.98 4.91
CA VAL A 49 -2.98 1.05 4.07
C VAL A 49 -1.81 0.41 4.82
N ALA A 50 -1.49 -0.82 4.46
CA ALA A 50 -0.24 -1.49 4.81
C ALA A 50 0.77 -1.37 3.66
N LYS A 51 2.03 -1.05 3.97
CA LYS A 51 3.09 -0.89 2.96
C LYS A 51 3.50 -2.26 2.41
N ILE A 52 3.87 -2.30 1.13
CA ILE A 52 4.54 -3.46 0.53
C ILE A 52 5.97 -3.06 0.16
N THR A 53 6.94 -3.87 0.58
CA THR A 53 8.37 -3.65 0.38
C THR A 53 9.02 -4.85 -0.29
N SER A 54 10.05 -4.62 -1.09
CA SER A 54 10.93 -5.67 -1.60
C SER A 54 12.16 -5.88 -0.71
N ARG A 55 12.28 -5.16 0.41
CA ARG A 55 13.36 -5.31 1.39
C ARG A 55 12.80 -5.96 2.64
N TYR A 56 13.32 -7.14 2.98
CA TYR A 56 13.03 -7.77 4.26
C TYR A 56 13.74 -6.99 5.36
N HIS A 57 12.98 -6.51 6.34
CA HIS A 57 13.52 -5.94 7.57
C HIS A 57 13.34 -6.99 8.67
N ASP A 58 14.38 -7.81 8.88
CA ASP A 58 14.41 -8.93 9.86
C ASP A 58 14.13 -8.45 11.31
N GLU A 59 14.38 -7.16 11.57
CA GLU A 59 14.29 -6.54 12.89
C GLU A 59 12.88 -6.09 13.28
N ARG A 60 11.88 -6.17 12.38
CA ARG A 60 10.52 -5.69 12.64
C ARG A 60 9.52 -6.86 12.72
N PRO A 61 8.75 -7.01 13.81
CA PRO A 61 7.57 -7.86 13.80
C PRO A 61 6.57 -7.40 12.72
N GLY A 62 5.61 -8.26 12.36
CA GLY A 62 4.54 -7.87 11.43
C GLY A 62 4.92 -7.82 9.95
N VAL A 63 5.92 -8.60 9.52
CA VAL A 63 6.29 -8.74 8.10
C VAL A 63 5.70 -10.03 7.54
N ILE A 64 4.76 -9.94 6.61
CA ILE A 64 4.11 -11.11 5.99
C ILE A 64 4.63 -11.30 4.57
N PRO A 65 5.19 -12.48 4.23
CA PRO A 65 5.63 -12.76 2.86
C PRO A 65 4.43 -12.82 1.91
N LEU A 66 4.53 -12.14 0.78
CA LEU A 66 3.52 -12.15 -0.28
C LEU A 66 3.91 -13.13 -1.38
N PRO A 67 2.94 -13.82 -2.00
CA PRO A 67 3.19 -14.66 -3.16
C PRO A 67 3.90 -13.87 -4.29
N PRO A 68 4.79 -14.50 -5.07
CA PRO A 68 5.41 -13.86 -6.22
C PRO A 68 4.38 -13.26 -7.18
N GLY A 69 4.65 -12.06 -7.70
CA GLY A 69 3.76 -11.38 -8.64
C GLY A 69 2.62 -10.56 -8.02
N THR A 70 2.42 -10.60 -6.69
CA THR A 70 1.35 -9.88 -5.97
C THR A 70 1.31 -8.37 -6.27
N VAL A 71 2.47 -7.74 -6.48
CA VAL A 71 2.60 -6.30 -6.76
C VAL A 71 2.81 -5.97 -8.25
N GLY A 72 2.77 -6.99 -9.12
CA GLY A 72 2.98 -6.82 -10.57
C GLY A 72 4.42 -6.50 -10.96
N ASP A 73 5.39 -6.69 -10.05
CA ASP A 73 6.80 -6.45 -10.33
C ASP A 73 7.38 -7.57 -11.21
N THR A 74 7.89 -7.19 -12.38
CA THR A 74 8.35 -8.06 -13.49
C THR A 74 9.50 -9.04 -13.14
N HIS A 75 10.03 -9.04 -11.92
CA HIS A 75 11.21 -9.83 -11.55
C HIS A 75 10.98 -10.91 -10.49
N GLY A 76 9.73 -11.19 -10.10
CA GLY A 76 9.44 -12.28 -9.14
C GLY A 76 10.12 -12.09 -7.78
N ARG A 77 10.47 -10.85 -7.44
CA ARG A 77 11.16 -10.54 -6.19
C ARG A 77 10.24 -10.84 -5.01
N PRO A 78 10.76 -11.46 -3.93
CA PRO A 78 9.99 -11.60 -2.71
C PRO A 78 9.55 -10.21 -2.25
N SER A 79 8.25 -10.10 -2.00
CA SER A 79 7.61 -8.88 -1.52
C SER A 79 7.02 -9.17 -0.16
N PHE A 80 7.01 -8.18 0.70
CA PHE A 80 6.58 -8.33 2.08
C PHE A 80 5.60 -7.23 2.44
N LEU A 81 4.53 -7.61 3.14
CA LEU A 81 3.55 -6.69 3.69
C LEU A 81 3.98 -6.30 5.12
N GLU A 82 4.08 -5.01 5.39
CA GLU A 82 4.37 -4.47 6.72
C GLU A 82 3.06 -4.08 7.42
N THR A 83 2.63 -4.87 8.41
CA THR A 83 1.35 -4.69 9.12
C THR A 83 1.44 -3.82 10.36
N ASP A 84 2.62 -3.66 10.95
CA ASP A 84 2.80 -2.88 12.18
C ASP A 84 2.81 -1.36 11.92
N GLU A 85 3.03 -0.94 10.68
CA GLU A 85 3.21 0.47 10.31
C GLU A 85 2.19 0.96 9.29
N LEU A 86 0.92 0.89 9.67
CA LEU A 86 -0.18 1.32 8.81
C LEU A 86 -0.14 2.83 8.58
N ARG A 87 -0.47 3.25 7.36
CA ARG A 87 -0.44 4.66 6.93
C ARG A 87 -1.80 5.11 6.46
N GLU A 88 -2.09 6.39 6.62
CA GLU A 88 -3.22 7.03 5.96
C GLU A 88 -2.76 7.70 4.66
N VAL A 89 -3.43 7.36 3.56
CA VAL A 89 -3.18 7.91 2.23
C VAL A 89 -4.46 8.54 1.71
N ARG A 90 -4.41 9.78 1.22
CA ARG A 90 -5.61 10.39 0.64
C ARG A 90 -5.98 9.66 -0.64
N VAL A 91 -7.27 9.49 -0.91
CA VAL A 91 -7.75 8.80 -2.13
C VAL A 91 -7.15 9.39 -3.41
N ARG A 92 -6.93 10.71 -3.45
CA ARG A 92 -6.31 11.41 -4.59
C ARG A 92 -4.84 11.04 -4.84
N ASP A 93 -4.16 10.49 -3.84
CA ASP A 93 -2.73 10.16 -3.89
C ASP A 93 -2.49 8.72 -4.40
N PHE A 94 -3.57 7.96 -4.64
CA PHE A 94 -3.56 6.66 -5.32
C PHE A 94 -3.41 6.84 -6.83
N ARG A 95 -2.69 5.91 -7.48
CA ARG A 95 -2.33 6.03 -8.91
C ARG A 95 -2.77 4.83 -9.73
N ARG A 96 -2.17 3.68 -9.49
CA ARG A 96 -2.37 2.48 -10.32
C ARG A 96 -2.80 1.31 -9.47
N ARG A 97 -3.99 0.78 -9.76
CA ARG A 97 -4.45 -0.49 -9.21
C ARG A 97 -3.63 -1.63 -9.78
N VAL A 98 -3.14 -2.51 -8.91
CA VAL A 98 -2.44 -3.73 -9.30
C VAL A 98 -3.44 -4.89 -9.38
N GLY A 99 -4.23 -5.07 -8.33
CA GLY A 99 -5.11 -6.23 -8.21
C GLY A 99 -5.77 -6.32 -6.84
N VAL A 100 -6.24 -7.51 -6.51
CA VAL A 100 -6.79 -7.85 -5.19
C VAL A 100 -5.85 -8.85 -4.55
N VAL A 101 -5.63 -8.73 -3.24
CA VAL A 101 -4.87 -9.70 -2.47
C VAL A 101 -5.61 -11.05 -2.43
N ASP A 102 -4.88 -12.14 -2.23
CA ASP A 102 -5.48 -13.47 -2.08
C ASP A 102 -6.56 -13.48 -0.97
N PRO A 103 -7.74 -14.09 -1.19
CA PRO A 103 -8.83 -14.06 -0.22
C PRO A 103 -8.51 -14.66 1.15
N LEU A 104 -7.65 -15.68 1.23
CA LEU A 104 -7.26 -16.29 2.50
C LEU A 104 -6.34 -15.35 3.27
N LEU A 105 -5.39 -14.73 2.57
CA LEU A 105 -4.55 -13.68 3.16
C LEU A 105 -5.38 -12.46 3.57
N TRP A 106 -6.40 -12.08 2.77
CA TRP A 106 -7.30 -11.00 3.12
C TRP A 106 -8.07 -11.25 4.42
N ASP A 107 -8.54 -12.48 4.64
CA ASP A 107 -9.29 -12.84 5.85
C ASP A 107 -8.45 -12.64 7.13
N GLN A 108 -7.13 -12.87 7.04
CA GLN A 108 -6.21 -12.61 8.13
C GLN A 108 -5.98 -11.11 8.37
N LEU A 109 -5.96 -10.32 7.30
CA LEU A 109 -5.55 -8.90 7.33
C LEU A 109 -6.69 -7.92 7.58
N ARG A 110 -7.91 -8.26 7.20
CA ARG A 110 -9.09 -7.38 7.28
C ARG A 110 -9.47 -6.92 8.70
N HIS A 111 -8.83 -7.50 9.72
CA HIS A 111 -9.09 -7.22 11.13
C HIS A 111 -8.05 -6.27 11.77
N LEU A 112 -7.04 -5.81 11.01
CA LEU A 112 -6.01 -4.87 11.44
C LEU A 112 -6.49 -3.41 11.44
#